data_AF-A0A7C4PMA5-F1
#
_entry.id   AF-A0A7C4PMA5-F1
#
_cell.length_a   1.000
_cell.length_b   1.000
_cell.length_c   1.000
_cell.angle_alpha   90.00
_cell.angle_beta   90.00
_cell.angle_gamma   90.00
#
_symmetry.space_group_name_H-M   'P 1'
#
loop_
_entity.id
_entity.type
_entity.pdbx_description
1 polymer ?
#
loop_
_entity_poly.entity_id
_entity_poly.type
_entity_poly.pdbx_seq_one_letter_code
_entity_poly.pdbx_strand_id
1 'polypeptide(L)'
;MPKYGAYQRESSREEREARRQVHPIWRGVGFALIILIPMLSYAATEVILQQNAINQWFPMPFDLVAKRGDFLYNGDPWLYFKIILTITIMLVLYAVLTMVTFIINSLFAPPRYGPLDAPPIKAKVRKRAR
;
A
#
# COMPACT_ATOMS: atom_id res chain seq x y z
N MET A 1 -46.44 0.00 -9.63
CA MET A 1 -45.07 -0.60 -9.66
C MET A 1 -44.13 0.41 -10.29
N PRO A 2 -43.09 0.90 -9.59
CA PRO A 2 -42.19 1.90 -10.18
C PRO A 2 -41.18 1.20 -11.08
N LYS A 3 -41.39 1.27 -12.40
CA LYS A 3 -40.51 0.68 -13.42
C LYS A 3 -39.15 1.40 -13.53
N TYR A 4 -39.05 2.62 -12.98
CA TYR A 4 -37.85 3.48 -13.07
C TYR A 4 -36.89 3.36 -11.87
N GLY A 5 -37.28 2.72 -10.77
CA GLY A 5 -36.44 2.63 -9.56
C GLY A 5 -35.25 1.67 -9.69
N ALA A 6 -35.29 0.74 -10.65
CA ALA A 6 -34.19 -0.18 -10.92
C ALA A 6 -33.05 0.52 -11.70
N TYR A 7 -33.40 1.30 -12.72
CA TYR A 7 -32.46 2.02 -13.58
C TYR A 7 -31.61 3.06 -12.82
N GLN A 8 -32.23 3.75 -11.86
CA GLN A 8 -31.51 4.74 -11.03
C GLN A 8 -30.57 4.09 -9.99
N ARG A 9 -30.81 2.81 -9.64
CA ARG A 9 -29.90 2.04 -8.80
C ARG A 9 -28.69 1.54 -9.56
N GLU A 10 -28.84 1.15 -10.82
CA GLU A 10 -27.75 0.68 -11.69
C GLU A 10 -26.81 1.81 -12.07
N SER A 11 -27.31 2.93 -12.57
CA SER A 11 -26.49 4.14 -12.88
C SER A 11 -25.67 4.63 -11.68
N SER A 12 -26.25 4.67 -10.48
CA SER A 12 -25.53 5.07 -9.27
C SER A 12 -24.47 4.07 -8.81
N ARG A 13 -24.55 2.79 -9.23
CA ARG A 13 -23.52 1.77 -8.98
C ARG A 13 -22.39 1.90 -9.98
N GLU A 14 -22.73 2.01 -11.26
CA GLU A 14 -21.76 2.19 -12.35
C GLU A 14 -20.92 3.46 -12.15
N GLU A 15 -21.52 4.58 -11.74
CA GLU A 15 -20.78 5.81 -11.41
C GLU A 15 -19.85 5.64 -10.20
N ARG A 16 -20.29 4.89 -9.19
CA ARG A 16 -19.45 4.59 -8.01
C ARG A 16 -18.29 3.66 -8.37
N GLU A 17 -18.53 2.72 -9.27
CA GLU A 17 -17.54 1.79 -9.79
C GLU A 17 -16.53 2.53 -10.67
N ALA A 18 -16.98 3.41 -11.57
CA ALA A 18 -16.12 4.28 -12.37
C ALA A 18 -15.26 5.21 -11.49
N ARG A 19 -15.83 5.81 -10.43
CA ARG A 19 -15.07 6.61 -9.45
C ARG A 19 -14.12 5.78 -8.57
N ARG A 20 -14.32 4.46 -8.46
CA ARG A 20 -13.42 3.54 -7.74
C ARG A 20 -12.27 3.03 -8.61
N GLN A 21 -12.31 3.24 -9.92
CA GLN A 21 -11.22 2.81 -10.79
C GLN A 21 -10.00 3.69 -10.51
N VAL A 22 -8.93 3.04 -10.03
CA VAL A 22 -7.63 3.69 -9.83
C VAL A 22 -7.13 4.16 -11.19
N HIS A 23 -6.78 5.44 -11.29
CA HIS A 23 -6.29 6.01 -12.55
C HIS A 23 -5.12 5.18 -13.10
N PRO A 24 -5.07 4.89 -14.40
CA PRO A 24 -4.09 3.97 -14.99
C PRO A 24 -2.63 4.36 -14.71
N ILE A 25 -2.32 5.67 -14.63
CA ILE A 25 -0.98 6.17 -14.26
C ILE A 25 -0.58 5.70 -12.85
N TRP A 26 -1.48 5.79 -11.87
CA TRP A 26 -1.22 5.34 -10.50
C TRP A 26 -1.03 3.82 -10.41
N ARG A 27 -1.64 3.04 -11.32
CA ARG A 27 -1.38 1.59 -11.43
C ARG A 27 0.06 1.31 -11.92
N GLY A 28 0.55 2.10 -12.88
CA GLY A 28 1.92 1.99 -13.39
C GLY A 28 2.98 2.33 -12.34
N VAL A 29 2.77 3.39 -11.57
CA VAL A 29 3.67 3.76 -10.44
C VAL A 29 3.71 2.64 -9.40
N GLY A 30 2.56 2.07 -9.03
CA GLY A 30 2.51 0.93 -8.10
C GLY A 30 3.32 -0.27 -8.59
N PHE A 31 3.24 -0.60 -9.89
CA PHE A 31 4.03 -1.67 -10.48
C PHE A 31 5.54 -1.41 -10.41
N ALA A 32 5.98 -0.20 -10.73
CA ALA A 32 7.39 0.17 -10.60
C ALA A 32 7.88 0.06 -9.15
N LEU A 33 7.07 0.51 -8.18
CA LEU A 33 7.39 0.44 -6.76
C LEU A 33 7.50 -0.99 -6.23
N ILE A 34 6.71 -1.94 -6.74
CA ILE A 34 6.81 -3.36 -6.34
C ILE A 34 8.20 -3.95 -6.61
N ILE A 35 8.87 -3.51 -7.67
CA ILE A 35 10.23 -3.97 -8.02
C ILE A 35 11.29 -3.10 -7.32
N LEU A 36 11.08 -1.79 -7.33
CA LEU A 36 12.06 -0.82 -6.84
C LEU A 36 12.21 -0.85 -5.31
N ILE A 37 11.12 -1.05 -4.56
CA ILE A 37 11.17 -1.08 -3.09
C ILE A 37 12.01 -2.26 -2.57
N PRO A 38 11.78 -3.53 -2.97
CA PRO A 38 12.62 -4.64 -2.50
C PRO A 38 14.09 -4.45 -2.85
N MET A 39 14.38 -3.94 -4.05
CA MET A 39 15.74 -3.67 -4.51
C MET A 39 16.44 -2.62 -3.63
N LEU A 40 15.80 -1.49 -3.38
CA LEU A 40 16.35 -0.44 -2.51
C LEU A 40 16.45 -0.90 -1.05
N SER A 41 15.47 -1.67 -0.57
CA SER A 41 15.46 -2.16 0.81
C SER A 41 16.64 -3.09 1.08
N TYR A 42 16.95 -3.97 0.12
CA TYR A 42 18.09 -4.87 0.25
C TYR A 42 19.43 -4.10 0.24
N ALA A 43 19.57 -3.13 -0.68
CA ALA A 43 20.76 -2.27 -0.71
C ALA A 43 20.92 -1.47 0.59
N ALA A 44 19.83 -0.92 1.13
CA ALA A 44 19.84 -0.21 2.40
C ALA A 44 20.24 -1.11 3.58
N THR A 45 19.75 -2.36 3.62
CA THR A 45 20.15 -3.36 4.62
C THR A 45 21.66 -3.57 4.62
N GLU A 46 22.28 -3.82 3.46
CA GLU A 46 23.74 -4.06 3.38
C GLU A 46 24.53 -2.83 3.87
N VAL A 47 24.12 -1.62 3.50
CA VAL A 47 24.75 -0.37 3.98
C VAL A 47 24.62 -0.24 5.49
N ILE A 48 23.43 -0.48 6.05
CA ILE A 48 23.19 -0.38 7.50
C ILE A 48 24.05 -1.40 8.26
N LEU A 49 24.16 -2.64 7.76
CA LEU A 49 24.99 -3.66 8.38
C LEU A 49 26.46 -3.32 8.33
N GLN A 50 26.94 -2.81 7.19
CA GLN A 50 28.32 -2.37 7.04
C GLN A 50 28.66 -1.22 8.01
N GLN A 51 27.76 -0.24 8.13
CA GLN A 51 27.94 0.87 9.07
C GLN A 51 27.85 0.42 10.52
N ASN A 52 26.96 -0.53 10.84
CA ASN A 52 26.86 -1.09 12.18
C ASN A 52 28.10 -1.91 12.56
N ALA A 53 28.75 -2.57 11.60
CA ALA A 53 30.00 -3.30 11.85
C ALA A 53 31.16 -2.36 12.22
N ILE A 54 31.18 -1.14 11.68
CA ILE A 54 32.19 -0.11 11.98
C ILE A 54 31.88 0.61 13.29
N ASN A 55 30.64 1.12 13.42
CA ASN A 55 30.28 2.02 14.50
C ASN A 55 29.68 1.33 15.74
N GLN A 56 29.33 0.04 15.62
CA GLN A 56 28.76 -0.78 16.69
C GLN A 56 27.54 -0.14 17.37
N TRP A 57 26.64 0.48 16.60
CA TRP A 57 25.42 1.11 17.13
C TRP A 57 24.48 0.12 17.82
N PHE A 58 24.44 -1.13 17.34
CA PHE A 58 23.58 -2.17 17.89
C PHE A 58 24.33 -3.51 18.01
N PRO A 59 24.22 -4.21 19.15
CA PRO A 59 24.83 -5.53 19.31
C PRO A 59 24.17 -6.54 18.36
N MET A 60 24.98 -7.33 17.65
CA MET A 60 24.44 -8.32 16.72
C MET A 60 23.77 -9.47 17.49
N PRO A 61 22.49 -9.78 17.20
CA PRO A 61 21.79 -10.88 17.85
C PRO A 61 22.33 -12.22 17.35
N PHE A 62 22.99 -12.97 18.23
CA PHE A 62 23.52 -14.30 17.90
C PHE A 62 22.43 -15.35 17.65
N ASP A 63 21.22 -15.11 18.14
CA ASP A 63 20.08 -16.02 17.95
C ASP A 63 19.59 -16.08 16.50
N LEU A 64 19.88 -15.06 15.70
CA LEU A 64 19.48 -14.96 14.29
C LEU A 64 20.57 -15.47 13.34
N VAL A 65 21.62 -16.11 13.86
CA VAL A 65 22.68 -16.68 13.05
C VAL A 65 22.19 -17.98 12.41
N ALA A 66 22.20 -18.02 11.08
CA ALA A 66 21.83 -19.19 10.31
C ALA A 66 22.82 -20.33 10.56
N LYS A 67 22.31 -21.50 10.92
CA LYS A 67 23.13 -22.68 11.22
C LYS A 67 23.13 -23.65 10.04
N ARG A 68 24.22 -24.40 9.92
CA ARG A 68 24.33 -25.48 8.93
C ARG A 68 23.27 -26.54 9.24
N GLY A 69 22.26 -26.64 8.39
CA GLY A 69 21.09 -27.51 8.58
C GLY A 69 19.75 -26.77 8.46
N ASP A 70 19.76 -25.43 8.51
CA ASP A 70 18.54 -24.65 8.31
C ASP A 70 18.13 -24.57 6.84
N PHE A 71 16.82 -24.51 6.57
CA PHE A 71 16.25 -24.55 5.21
C PHE A 71 16.79 -23.47 4.26
N LEU A 72 17.10 -22.28 4.78
CA LEU A 72 17.57 -21.14 3.99
C LEU A 72 19.09 -20.95 4.07
N TYR A 73 19.83 -21.85 4.73
CA TYR A 73 21.27 -21.67 4.92
C TYR A 73 22.03 -21.69 3.59
N ASN A 74 22.64 -20.55 3.22
CA ASN A 74 23.38 -20.37 1.97
C ASN A 74 24.85 -19.94 2.20
N GLY A 75 25.43 -20.30 3.34
CA GLY A 75 26.81 -19.94 3.70
C GLY A 75 27.01 -18.54 4.27
N ASP A 76 25.99 -17.66 4.21
CA ASP A 76 25.97 -16.39 4.96
C ASP A 76 25.33 -16.60 6.35
N PRO A 77 26.10 -16.47 7.46
CA PRO A 77 25.57 -16.62 8.80
C PRO A 77 24.50 -15.58 9.16
N TRP A 78 24.51 -14.40 8.52
CA TRP A 78 23.64 -13.28 8.86
C TRP A 78 22.38 -13.19 8.00
N LEU A 79 22.08 -14.25 7.23
CA LEU A 79 21.01 -14.24 6.24
C LEU A 79 19.64 -13.92 6.86
N TYR A 80 19.28 -14.53 7.98
CA TYR A 80 17.99 -14.29 8.63
C TYR A 80 17.84 -12.84 9.09
N PHE A 81 18.90 -12.28 9.67
CA PHE A 81 18.91 -10.88 10.09
C PHE A 81 18.75 -9.95 8.90
N LYS A 82 19.47 -10.21 7.79
CA LYS A 82 19.32 -9.47 6.54
C LYS A 82 17.90 -9.51 6.00
N ILE A 83 17.27 -10.69 5.96
CA ILE A 83 15.90 -10.85 5.46
C ILE A 83 14.91 -10.05 6.33
N ILE A 84 14.99 -10.20 7.66
CA ILE A 84 14.12 -9.49 8.59
C ILE A 84 14.28 -7.98 8.41
N LEU A 85 15.52 -7.47 8.42
CA LEU A 85 15.78 -6.05 8.27
C LEU A 85 15.29 -5.51 6.92
N THR A 86 15.49 -6.27 5.84
CA THR A 86 15.04 -5.90 4.50
C THR A 86 13.51 -5.80 4.44
N ILE A 87 12.79 -6.76 5.04
CA ILE A 87 11.32 -6.72 5.14
C ILE A 87 10.87 -5.51 5.99
N THR A 88 11.55 -5.24 7.10
CA THR A 88 11.25 -4.07 7.94
C THR A 88 11.43 -2.77 7.15
N ILE A 89 12.56 -2.59 6.45
CA ILE A 89 12.84 -1.40 5.64
C ILE A 89 11.83 -1.30 4.48
N MET A 90 11.49 -2.41 3.83
CA MET A 90 10.47 -2.46 2.78
C MET A 90 9.12 -1.96 3.29
N LEU A 91 8.70 -2.41 4.47
CA LEU A 91 7.45 -1.97 5.10
C LEU A 91 7.49 -0.47 5.40
N VAL A 92 8.59 0.02 5.99
CA VAL A 92 8.79 1.44 6.29
C VAL A 92 8.75 2.30 5.02
N LEU A 93 9.50 1.91 3.97
CA LEU A 93 9.50 2.62 2.69
C LEU A 93 8.12 2.63 2.05
N TYR A 94 7.42 1.50 2.07
CA TYR A 94 6.05 1.42 1.55
C TYR A 94 5.09 2.33 2.33
N ALA A 95 5.19 2.35 3.66
CA ALA A 95 4.39 3.23 4.52
C ALA A 95 4.66 4.71 4.23
N VAL A 96 5.93 5.11 4.11
CA VAL A 96 6.33 6.49 3.78
C VAL A 96 5.79 6.89 2.40
N LEU A 97 5.99 6.07 1.37
CA LEU A 97 5.49 6.37 0.03
C LEU A 97 3.96 6.45 -0.02
N THR A 98 3.27 5.55 0.69
CA THR A 98 1.80 5.59 0.80
C THR A 98 1.32 6.85 1.51
N MET A 99 2.01 7.28 2.57
CA MET A 99 1.71 8.54 3.26
C MET A 99 1.89 9.74 2.33
N VAL A 100 2.97 9.77 1.55
CA VAL A 100 3.22 10.85 0.57
C VAL A 100 2.13 10.88 -0.49
N THR A 101 1.76 9.73 -1.07
CA THR A 101 0.69 9.68 -2.08
C THR A 101 -0.67 10.08 -1.50
N PHE A 102 -0.95 9.75 -0.24
CA PHE A 102 -2.17 10.20 0.43
C PHE A 102 -2.20 11.73 0.59
N ILE A 103 -1.09 12.35 0.99
CA ILE A 103 -0.97 13.81 1.11
C ILE A 103 -1.17 14.49 -0.25
N ILE A 104 -0.49 13.99 -1.30
CA ILE A 104 -0.62 14.54 -2.66
C ILE A 104 -2.07 14.43 -3.13
N ASN A 105 -2.68 13.25 -2.99
CA ASN A 105 -4.07 13.06 -3.40
C ASN A 105 -5.03 13.93 -2.57
N SER A 106 -4.75 14.15 -1.28
CA SER A 106 -5.58 15.03 -0.46
C SER A 106 -5.51 16.50 -0.89
N LEU A 107 -4.35 16.96 -1.37
CA LEU A 107 -4.16 18.36 -1.77
C LEU A 107 -4.68 18.64 -3.19
N PHE A 108 -4.52 17.68 -4.10
CA PHE A 108 -4.83 17.86 -5.52
C PHE A 108 -6.09 17.12 -5.98
N ALA A 109 -6.82 16.45 -5.08
CA ALA A 109 -8.07 15.79 -5.46
C ALA A 109 -9.16 16.80 -5.84
N PRO A 110 -9.91 16.55 -6.93
CA PRO A 110 -11.06 17.37 -7.29
C PRO A 110 -12.17 17.26 -6.22
N PRO A 111 -13.02 18.29 -6.09
CA PRO A 111 -14.16 18.26 -5.19
C PRO A 111 -15.11 17.11 -5.56
N ARG A 112 -15.73 16.53 -4.53
CA ARG A 112 -16.55 15.30 -4.64
C ARG A 112 -17.78 15.43 -5.55
N TYR A 113 -18.24 16.66 -5.75
CA TYR A 113 -19.39 17.01 -6.59
C TYR A 113 -18.93 18.00 -7.65
N GLY A 114 -19.30 17.73 -8.91
CA GLY A 114 -19.14 18.69 -9.99
C GLY A 114 -20.17 19.83 -9.90
N PRO A 115 -20.02 20.89 -10.70
CA PRO A 115 -20.94 22.04 -10.70
C PRO A 115 -22.40 21.67 -11.04
N LEU A 116 -22.60 20.56 -11.73
CA LEU A 116 -23.92 20.07 -12.17
C LEU A 116 -24.44 18.91 -11.28
N ASP A 117 -23.64 18.42 -10.32
CA ASP A 117 -24.01 17.28 -9.48
C ASP A 117 -24.80 17.74 -8.25
N ALA A 118 -26.04 17.24 -8.10
CA ALA A 118 -26.82 17.44 -6.87
C ALA A 118 -26.42 16.41 -5.79
N PRO A 119 -26.35 16.79 -4.51
CA PRO A 119 -26.06 15.85 -3.44
C PRO A 119 -27.17 14.77 -3.36
N PRO A 120 -26.81 13.51 -3.05
CA PRO A 120 -27.78 12.42 -3.02
C PRO A 120 -28.84 12.68 -1.95
N ILE A 121 -30.11 12.59 -2.35
CA ILE A 121 -31.25 12.80 -1.46
C ILE A 121 -31.23 11.71 -0.38
N LYS A 122 -30.96 12.10 0.87
CA LYS A 122 -30.96 11.22 2.05
C LYS A 122 -32.40 10.91 2.52
N ALA A 123 -33.29 10.50 1.61
CA ALA A 123 -34.64 10.11 2.01
C ALA A 123 -34.64 8.68 2.58
N LYS A 124 -35.03 8.52 3.85
CA LYS A 124 -35.40 7.22 4.40
C LYS A 124 -36.69 6.76 3.73
N VAL A 125 -36.57 5.88 2.73
CA VAL A 125 -37.74 5.24 2.11
C VAL A 125 -38.40 4.34 3.16
N ARG A 126 -39.48 4.81 3.78
CA ARG A 126 -40.31 3.99 4.67
C ARG A 126 -41.04 2.96 3.80
N LYS A 127 -40.59 1.71 3.81
CA LYS A 127 -41.31 0.61 3.15
C LYS A 127 -42.70 0.53 3.76
N ARG A 128 -43.75 0.83 2.98
CA ARG A 128 -45.12 0.49 3.39
C ARG A 128 -45.24 -1.03 3.39
N ALA A 129 -45.59 -1.59 4.55
CA ALA A 129 -46.01 -2.98 4.65
C ALA A 129 -47.25 -3.15 3.78
N ARG A 130 -47.26 -4.23 2.99
CA ARG A 130 -48.38 -4.61 2.14
C ARG A 130 -49.38 -5.43 2.95
#